data_AF-A0AAU4IT33-F1
#
_entry.id   AF-A0AAU4IT33-F1
#
_cell.length_a   1.000
_cell.length_b   1.000
_cell.length_c   1.000
_cell.angle_alpha   90.00
_cell.angle_beta   90.00
_cell.angle_gamma   90.00
#
_symmetry.space_group_name_H-M   'P 1'
#
loop_
_entity.id
_entity.type
_entity.pdbx_description
1 polymer ?
#
loop_
_entity_poly.entity_id
_entity_poly.type
_entity_poly.pdbx_seq_one_letter_code
_entity_poly.pdbx_strand_id
1 'polypeptide(L)' 'MGCARPSAANWTGMFRAEPGNFTNQRRAALVTGAGGALGGSTAVRLAADGHDVAVLDRDTASLEGTA' A
#
# COMPACT_ATOMS: atom_id res chain seq x y z
N MET A 1 -18.46 18.10 10.00
CA MET A 1 -17.28 17.23 9.79
C MET A 1 -17.25 16.88 8.31
N GLY A 2 -16.56 17.69 7.52
CA GLY A 2 -16.76 17.74 6.06
C GLY A 2 -15.79 16.84 5.31
N CYS A 3 -16.34 16.00 4.43
CA CYS A 3 -15.59 15.39 3.33
C CYS A 3 -15.55 16.43 2.20
N ALA A 4 -14.41 17.10 2.00
CA ALA A 4 -14.21 17.89 0.78
C ALA A 4 -13.70 16.95 -0.33
N ARG A 5 -14.45 16.84 -1.43
CA ARG A 5 -14.03 16.15 -2.66
C ARG A 5 -13.28 17.17 -3.53
N PRO A 6 -12.01 16.96 -3.91
CA PRO A 6 -11.38 17.80 -4.91
C PRO A 6 -12.01 17.54 -6.29
N SER A 7 -12.17 18.62 -7.07
CA SER A 7 -12.70 18.57 -8.44
C SER A 7 -11.69 17.93 -9.40
N ALA A 8 -12.20 17.38 -10.50
CA ALA A 8 -11.48 16.45 -11.37
C ALA A 8 -10.28 17.04 -12.19
N ALA A 9 -9.78 18.23 -11.85
CA ALA A 9 -8.73 18.92 -12.62
C ALA A 9 -7.30 18.76 -12.05
N ASN A 10 -7.10 18.09 -10.91
CA ASN A 10 -5.81 18.09 -10.19
C ASN A 10 -5.26 16.67 -9.89
N TRP A 11 -5.45 15.72 -10.81
CA TRP A 11 -5.11 14.30 -10.61
C TRP A 11 -3.60 14.00 -10.61
N THR A 12 -2.76 14.98 -10.89
CA THR A 12 -1.30 14.82 -11.01
C THR A 12 -0.59 14.54 -9.68
N GLY A 13 -1.28 14.61 -8.54
CA GLY A 13 -0.69 14.44 -7.19
C GLY A 13 -1.34 13.40 -6.27
N MET A 14 -2.33 12.61 -6.74
CA MET A 14 -3.25 11.85 -5.88
C MET A 14 -2.61 10.74 -5.02
N PHE A 15 -1.37 10.33 -5.29
CA PHE A 15 -0.70 9.25 -4.57
C PHE A 15 0.31 9.71 -3.51
N ARG A 16 0.53 11.01 -3.34
CA ARG A 16 1.44 11.48 -2.29
C ARG A 16 0.64 11.72 -1.01
N ALA A 17 0.83 10.83 -0.03
CA ALA A 17 0.42 11.13 1.33
C ALA A 17 1.12 12.42 1.81
N GLU A 18 0.37 13.37 2.35
CA GLU A 18 0.90 14.56 3.02
C GLU A 18 1.90 14.12 4.13
N PRO A 19 3.08 14.76 4.25
CA PRO A 19 4.03 14.46 5.30
C PRO A 19 3.49 14.96 6.65
N GLY A 20 2.66 14.15 7.31
CA GLY A 20 2.39 14.29 8.74
C GLY A 20 3.65 14.02 9.56
N ASN A 21 3.62 14.35 10.86
CA ASN A 21 4.70 14.10 11.80
C ASN A 21 4.89 12.57 12.05
N PHE A 22 5.49 11.84 11.11
CA PHE A 22 5.61 10.38 11.10
C PHE A 22 7.02 9.86 11.46
N THR A 23 7.87 10.70 12.04
CA THR A 23 9.31 10.43 12.24
C THR A 23 9.63 9.26 13.18
N ASN A 24 8.63 8.57 13.75
CA ASN A 24 8.85 7.41 14.62
C ASN A 24 7.71 6.36 14.61
N GLN A 25 6.87 6.33 13.57
CA GLN A 25 5.78 5.34 13.47
C GLN A 25 6.09 4.41 12.29
N ARG A 26 6.58 3.20 12.59
CA ARG A 26 6.65 2.10 11.60
C ARG A 26 5.25 1.97 10.98
N ARG A 27 5.11 2.23 9.69
CA ARG A 27 3.81 2.19 9.02
C ARG A 27 3.51 0.76 8.61
N ALA A 28 2.35 0.23 9.01
CA ALA A 28 1.90 -1.09 8.60
C ALA A 28 1.03 -1.01 7.34
N ALA A 29 1.03 -2.07 6.53
CA ALA A 29 0.19 -2.20 5.34
C ALA A 29 -0.37 -3.63 5.20
N LEU A 30 -1.61 -3.73 4.74
CA LEU A 30 -2.25 -5.00 4.37
C LEU A 30 -2.49 -5.01 2.86
N VAL A 31 -1.95 -6.01 2.16
CA VAL A 31 -2.10 -6.16 0.72
C VAL A 31 -2.96 -7.39 0.43
N THR A 32 -4.12 -7.18 -0.19
CA THR A 32 -5.01 -8.25 -0.64
C THR A 32 -4.74 -8.58 -2.11
N GLY A 33 -5.03 -9.82 -2.51
CA GLY A 33 -4.69 -10.29 -3.86
C GLY A 33 -3.18 -10.33 -4.10
N ALA A 34 -2.40 -10.56 -3.02
CA ALA A 34 -0.95 -10.49 -3.05
C ALA A 34 -0.31 -11.60 -3.90
N GLY A 35 -1.03 -12.68 -4.21
CA GLY A 35 -0.58 -13.70 -5.16
C GLY A 35 -0.69 -13.27 -6.62
N GLY A 36 -1.37 -12.16 -6.92
CA GLY A 36 -1.45 -11.60 -8.26
C GLY A 36 -0.31 -10.63 -8.58
N ALA A 37 -0.12 -10.33 -9.87
CA ALA A 37 0.99 -9.48 -10.35
C ALA A 37 1.04 -8.09 -9.69
N LEU A 38 -0.12 -7.45 -9.49
CA LEU A 38 -0.20 -6.12 -8.88
C LEU A 38 -0.03 -6.17 -7.35
N GLY A 39 -0.70 -7.12 -6.70
CA GLY A 39 -0.63 -7.26 -5.24
C GLY A 39 0.78 -7.62 -4.80
N GLY A 40 1.41 -8.62 -5.43
CA GLY A 40 2.76 -9.04 -5.10
C GLY A 40 3.80 -7.93 -5.31
N SER A 41 3.78 -7.27 -6.47
CA SER A 41 4.70 -6.14 -6.74
C SER A 41 4.50 -4.97 -5.78
N THR A 42 3.25 -4.70 -5.39
CA THR A 42 2.92 -3.65 -4.41
C THR A 42 3.42 -4.01 -3.02
N ALA A 43 3.21 -5.25 -2.58
CA ALA A 43 3.71 -5.74 -1.29
C ALA A 43 5.24 -5.64 -1.19
N VAL A 44 5.95 -6.09 -2.22
CA VAL A 44 7.41 -5.99 -2.31
C VAL A 44 7.87 -4.53 -2.23
N ARG A 45 7.21 -3.62 -2.95
CA ARG A 45 7.56 -2.19 -2.92
C ARG A 45 7.33 -1.56 -1.54
N LEU A 46 6.20 -1.86 -0.90
CA LEU A 46 5.87 -1.36 0.44
C LEU A 46 6.87 -1.86 1.50
N ALA A 47 7.24 -3.14 1.43
CA ALA A 47 8.26 -3.72 2.31
C ALA A 47 9.63 -3.04 2.10
N ALA A 48 10.03 -2.81 0.85
CA ALA A 48 11.25 -2.08 0.52
C ALA A 48 11.26 -0.62 1.03
N ASP A 49 10.08 0.01 1.12
CA ASP A 49 9.90 1.33 1.72
C ASP A 49 9.86 1.32 3.27
N GLY A 50 10.07 0.14 3.90
CA GLY A 50 10.19 -0.02 5.35
C GLY A 50 8.88 -0.23 6.10
N HIS A 51 7.80 -0.56 5.38
CA HIS A 51 6.52 -0.88 5.98
C HIS A 51 6.52 -2.28 6.59
N ASP A 52 5.71 -2.49 7.64
CA ASP A 52 5.37 -3.82 8.14
C ASP A 52 4.19 -4.35 7.32
N VAL A 53 4.44 -5.34 6.46
CA VAL A 53 3.50 -5.74 5.41
C VAL A 53 2.91 -7.11 5.73
N ALA A 54 1.58 -7.16 5.86
CA ALA A 54 0.81 -8.40 5.84
C ALA A 54 0.27 -8.65 4.42
N VAL A 55 0.45 -9.87 3.91
CA VAL A 55 -0.07 -10.30 2.61
C VAL A 55 -1.26 -11.25 2.81
N LEU A 56 -2.29 -11.07 1.98
CA LEU A 56 -3.49 -11.91 2.00
C LEU A 56 -3.85 -12.31 0.57
N ASP A 57 -3.97 -13.61 0.37
CA ASP A 57 -4.60 -14.19 -0.81
C ASP A 57 -5.40 -15.43 -0.39
N ARG A 58 -6.29 -15.88 -1.28
CA ARG A 58 -7.06 -17.10 -1.07
C ARG A 58 -6.18 -18.34 -1.28
N ASP A 59 -5.25 -18.28 -2.23
CA ASP A 59 -4.32 -19.36 -2.51
C ASP A 59 -2.98 -19.11 -1.83
N THR A 60 -2.60 -19.97 -0.90
CA THR A 60 -1.34 -19.88 -0.17
C THR A 60 -0.14 -20.17 -1.04
N ALA A 61 -0.27 -21.04 -2.07
CA ALA A 61 0.84 -21.35 -2.97
C ALA A 61 1.24 -20.13 -3.80
N SER A 62 0.26 -19.31 -4.20
CA SER A 62 0.50 -18.06 -4.91
C SER A 62 1.27 -17.01 -4.08
N LEU A 63 1.38 -17.18 -2.75
CA LEU A 63 2.11 -16.24 -1.88
C LEU A 63 3.61 -16.54 -1.75
N GLU A 64 4.10 -17.72 -2.16
CA GLU A 64 5.50 -18.13 -1.98
C GLU A 64 6.52 -17.17 -2.61
N GLY A 65 6.13 -16.45 -3.67
CA GLY A 65 6.99 -15.46 -4.35
C GLY A 65 6.97 -14.05 -3.75
N THR A 66 6.22 -13.82 -2.65
CA THR A 66 6.01 -12.47 -2.08
C THR A 66 6.76 -12.23 -0.77
N ALA A 67 7.43 -13.25 -0.22
CA ALA A 67 8.14 -13.21 1.07
C ALA A 67 9.65 -12.98 0.93
#